data_AF-A0A1Q6Q844-F1
#
_entry.id   AF-A0A1Q6Q844-F1
#
_cell.length_a   1.000
_cell.length_b   1.000
_cell.length_c   1.000
_cell.angle_alpha   90.00
_cell.angle_beta   90.00
_cell.angle_gamma   90.00
#
_symmetry.space_group_name_H-M   'P 1'
#
loop_
_entity.id
_entity.type
_entity.pdbx_description
1 polymer ?
#
loop_
_entity_poly.entity_id
_entity_poly.type
_entity_poly.pdbx_seq_one_letter_code
_entity_poly.pdbx_strand_id
1 'polypeptide(L)'
;MKSWKRAVTVALCAASLLAGCGGDCGLSDDDSADEPQITVEQLRAANDQRSLLEKHDTVTVTVQESDQNDAVTYTAKFQYTRGVEDVLAWYHCQYTENSTSGKAELWGQANGAMDAARMESDSTEDLSLSIYLEGKYEQYVLDMIPRCPALEEDVEQSVDSCSEQDGELLLSVTARYLSSDGDYYTALYRVDPATNEVLEASVTDYIKKESGEVSKLHTTRYRWSYDEPYQAERNVMNEVLFSTDSTEDVCDLTYFYPAPGSEKGWDVGENGWSVSEIRVAHGTRILFLDSADLALYADRELTKPIDFYDGVDTSGESATVYIVPLEENH
;
A
#
# COMPACT_ATOMS: atom_id res chain seq x y z
N MET A 1 0.25 -19.21 2.23
CA MET A 1 0.90 -19.04 0.91
C MET A 1 0.27 -17.86 0.18
N LYS A 2 1.07 -16.82 -0.08
CA LYS A 2 0.73 -15.56 -0.74
C LYS A 2 0.15 -15.78 -2.16
N SER A 3 -1.11 -15.43 -2.39
CA SER A 3 -1.58 -14.89 -3.69
C SER A 3 -2.98 -14.29 -3.56
N TRP A 4 -3.08 -13.01 -3.21
CA TRP A 4 -4.32 -12.26 -3.40
C TRP A 4 -4.07 -10.99 -4.22
N LYS A 5 -3.47 -11.14 -5.40
CA LYS A 5 -3.47 -10.10 -6.46
C LYS A 5 -3.37 -10.71 -7.85
N ARG A 6 -4.22 -11.68 -8.21
CA ARG A 6 -4.44 -12.05 -9.62
C ARG A 6 -5.87 -12.52 -9.82
N ALA A 7 -6.72 -11.66 -10.35
CA ALA A 7 -7.99 -12.05 -10.92
C ALA A 7 -8.38 -11.05 -12.02
N VAL A 8 -7.96 -11.30 -13.27
CA VAL A 8 -8.84 -11.19 -14.44
C VAL A 8 -8.34 -12.17 -15.50
N THR A 9 -9.25 -13.05 -15.93
CA THR A 9 -9.07 -14.18 -16.85
C THR A 9 -9.46 -13.79 -18.29
N VAL A 10 -8.52 -14.02 -19.22
CA VAL A 10 -8.61 -14.57 -20.60
C VAL A 10 -9.84 -14.29 -21.49
N ALA A 11 -9.60 -13.80 -22.73
CA ALA A 11 -10.19 -14.35 -23.97
C ALA A 11 -9.54 -13.84 -25.29
N LEU A 12 -8.73 -14.71 -25.90
CA LEU A 12 -8.64 -15.11 -27.34
C LEU A 12 -8.87 -14.09 -28.49
N CYS A 13 -7.87 -13.88 -29.37
CA CYS A 13 -7.79 -14.48 -30.73
C CYS A 13 -6.72 -13.85 -31.68
N ALA A 14 -5.86 -14.73 -32.21
CA ALA A 14 -5.32 -14.80 -33.59
C ALA A 14 -4.31 -13.78 -34.17
N ALA A 15 -3.08 -14.29 -34.34
CA ALA A 15 -2.28 -14.37 -35.59
C ALA A 15 -1.33 -13.22 -36.06
N SER A 16 -0.03 -13.51 -35.94
CA SER A 16 1.00 -13.51 -37.03
C SER A 16 1.97 -12.33 -37.27
N LEU A 17 3.27 -12.64 -37.00
CA LEU A 17 4.46 -12.60 -37.88
C LEU A 17 5.38 -11.36 -38.04
N LEU A 18 6.70 -11.69 -38.04
CA LEU A 18 7.93 -11.06 -38.59
C LEU A 18 8.73 -10.13 -37.64
N ALA A 19 9.98 -10.42 -37.22
CA ALA A 19 11.26 -10.78 -37.89
C ALA A 19 12.18 -9.56 -38.14
N GLY A 20 13.45 -9.68 -37.72
CA GLY A 20 14.59 -8.85 -38.16
C GLY A 20 15.50 -8.42 -36.98
N CYS A 21 16.50 -9.21 -36.58
CA CYS A 21 17.89 -9.21 -37.09
C CYS A 21 18.69 -7.90 -36.86
N GLY A 22 19.49 -7.91 -35.78
CA GLY A 22 20.96 -7.79 -35.77
C GLY A 22 21.66 -6.62 -36.48
N GLY A 23 22.58 -5.97 -35.78
CA GLY A 23 23.60 -5.11 -36.38
C GLY A 23 24.46 -4.39 -35.34
N ASP A 24 25.53 -5.06 -34.90
CA ASP A 24 26.64 -4.52 -34.11
C ASP A 24 27.47 -3.52 -34.95
N CYS A 25 27.76 -2.34 -34.41
CA CYS A 25 28.76 -1.42 -34.94
C CYS A 25 29.35 -0.56 -33.82
N GLY A 26 30.49 -1.01 -33.28
CA GLY A 26 31.30 -0.22 -32.35
C GLY A 26 32.05 0.91 -33.05
N LEU A 27 32.17 2.05 -32.37
CA LEU A 27 33.24 3.04 -32.56
C LEU A 27 33.46 3.88 -31.28
N SER A 28 34.75 4.09 -31.02
CA SER A 28 35.44 5.14 -30.24
C SER A 28 35.24 5.23 -28.72
N ASP A 29 36.30 4.80 -28.01
CA ASP A 29 36.70 5.32 -26.70
C ASP A 29 37.06 6.82 -26.85
N ASP A 30 36.20 7.70 -26.34
CA ASP A 30 36.48 9.13 -26.16
C ASP A 30 36.21 9.48 -24.69
N ASP A 31 37.08 10.32 -24.14
CA ASP A 31 37.27 10.60 -22.72
C ASP A 31 35.94 10.70 -21.93
N SER A 32 35.62 9.66 -21.15
CA SER A 32 34.50 9.69 -20.22
C SER A 32 34.83 10.70 -19.13
N ALA A 33 34.28 11.91 -19.25
CA ALA A 33 33.82 12.63 -18.07
C ALA A 33 33.13 11.60 -17.17
N ASP A 34 33.58 11.46 -15.91
CA ASP A 34 33.01 10.49 -14.97
C ASP A 34 31.48 10.64 -15.04
N GLU A 35 30.81 9.68 -15.71
CA GLU A 35 29.35 9.67 -15.73
C GLU A 35 28.92 9.68 -14.26
N PRO A 36 27.93 10.50 -13.87
CA PRO A 36 27.48 10.50 -12.50
C PRO A 36 27.08 9.07 -12.12
N GLN A 37 27.75 8.49 -11.12
CA GLN A 37 27.55 7.10 -10.73
C GLN A 37 26.72 7.06 -9.46
N ILE A 38 25.45 6.68 -9.60
CA ILE A 38 24.61 6.20 -8.50
C ILE A 38 24.25 4.75 -8.78
N THR A 39 24.39 3.88 -7.79
CA THR A 39 23.94 2.48 -7.90
C THR A 39 22.49 2.34 -7.44
N VAL A 40 21.81 1.29 -7.92
CA VAL A 40 20.46 0.95 -7.45
C VAL A 40 20.45 0.71 -5.94
N GLU A 41 21.50 0.14 -5.37
CA GLU A 41 21.63 -0.07 -3.92
C GLU A 41 21.73 1.25 -3.15
N GLN A 42 22.45 2.25 -3.67
CA GLN A 42 22.50 3.58 -3.07
C GLN A 42 21.12 4.25 -3.11
N LEU A 43 20.41 4.12 -4.23
CA LEU A 43 19.04 4.61 -4.37
C LEU A 43 18.11 3.94 -3.36
N ARG A 44 18.15 2.60 -3.25
CA ARG A 44 17.36 1.83 -2.28
C ARG A 44 17.64 2.28 -0.84
N ALA A 45 18.91 2.39 -0.46
CA ALA A 45 19.30 2.77 0.89
C ALA A 45 18.84 4.19 1.26
N ALA A 46 18.88 5.13 0.31
CA ALA A 46 18.46 6.51 0.55
C ALA A 46 16.94 6.68 0.64
N ASN A 47 16.17 5.78 0.01
CA ASN A 47 14.72 5.90 -0.18
C ASN A 47 13.90 4.85 0.57
N ASP A 48 14.52 4.10 1.49
CA ASP A 48 13.79 3.32 2.48
C ASP A 48 12.88 4.23 3.31
N GLN A 49 11.61 3.86 3.47
CA GLN A 49 10.60 4.75 4.05
C GLN A 49 10.90 5.10 5.52
N ARG A 50 11.48 4.16 6.29
CA ARG A 50 11.90 4.46 7.67
C ARG A 50 13.04 5.46 7.67
N SER A 51 14.03 5.22 6.83
CA SER A 51 15.18 6.10 6.67
C SER A 51 14.77 7.52 6.25
N LEU A 52 13.75 7.66 5.38
CA LEU A 52 13.19 8.95 5.02
C LEU A 52 12.53 9.65 6.21
N LEU A 53 11.77 8.94 7.04
CA LEU A 53 11.13 9.48 8.24
C LEU A 53 12.11 9.83 9.37
N GLU A 54 13.32 9.28 9.36
CA GLU A 54 14.40 9.69 10.28
C GLU A 54 15.04 11.02 9.86
N LYS A 55 14.97 11.36 8.57
CA LYS A 55 15.58 12.57 7.99
C LYS A 55 14.60 13.72 7.84
N HIS A 56 13.35 13.42 7.50
CA HIS A 56 12.33 14.38 7.14
C HIS A 56 11.17 14.37 8.12
N ASP A 57 10.66 15.55 8.44
CA ASP A 57 9.51 15.71 9.33
C ASP A 57 8.25 15.11 8.67
N THR A 58 8.16 15.16 7.34
CA THR A 58 7.01 14.64 6.57
C THR A 58 7.48 14.24 5.18
N VAL A 59 6.92 13.16 4.67
CA VAL A 59 7.09 12.74 3.29
C VAL A 59 5.73 12.70 2.60
N THR A 60 5.65 13.35 1.45
CA THR A 60 4.46 13.37 0.59
C THR A 60 4.76 12.64 -0.71
N VAL A 61 3.85 11.77 -1.15
CA VAL A 61 3.93 11.10 -2.45
C VAL A 61 2.66 11.36 -3.22
N THR A 62 2.79 11.94 -4.42
CA THR A 62 1.68 11.98 -5.38
C THR A 62 1.86 10.90 -6.43
N VAL A 63 0.77 10.22 -6.76
CA VAL A 63 0.73 9.11 -7.71
C VAL A 63 -0.23 9.46 -8.83
N GLN A 64 0.16 9.17 -10.06
CA GLN A 64 -0.73 9.17 -11.21
C GLN A 64 -0.51 7.89 -12.01
N GLU A 65 -1.55 7.09 -12.18
CA GLU A 65 -1.53 5.93 -13.05
C GLU A 65 -2.23 6.27 -14.37
N SER A 66 -1.70 5.73 -15.46
CA SER A 66 -2.28 5.84 -16.80
C SER A 66 -2.25 4.49 -17.49
N ASP A 67 -3.31 4.18 -18.23
CA ASP A 67 -3.47 2.89 -18.92
C ASP A 67 -2.49 2.71 -20.08
N GLN A 68 -2.64 1.62 -20.83
CA GLN A 68 -1.82 1.33 -22.01
C GLN A 68 -1.92 2.39 -23.13
N ASN A 69 -2.95 3.25 -23.10
CA ASN A 69 -3.19 4.32 -24.06
C ASN A 69 -2.85 5.71 -23.49
N ASP A 70 -2.16 5.77 -22.35
CA ASP A 70 -1.81 7.01 -21.63
C ASP A 70 -3.02 7.80 -21.09
N ALA A 71 -4.19 7.16 -20.98
CA ALA A 71 -5.35 7.75 -20.32
C ALA A 71 -5.23 7.59 -18.80
N VAL A 72 -5.38 8.68 -18.05
CA VAL A 72 -5.30 8.66 -16.58
C VAL A 72 -6.45 7.82 -16.00
N THR A 73 -6.12 6.86 -15.16
CA THR A 73 -7.06 5.94 -14.48
C THR A 73 -7.20 6.27 -13.00
N TYR A 74 -6.14 6.81 -12.39
CA TYR A 74 -6.04 6.98 -10.94
C TYR A 74 -5.07 8.10 -10.59
N THR A 75 -5.44 8.90 -9.61
CA THR A 75 -4.54 9.86 -8.97
C THR A 75 -4.63 9.72 -7.46
N ALA A 76 -3.52 9.85 -6.75
CA ALA A 76 -3.54 9.84 -5.31
C ALA A 76 -2.49 10.74 -4.71
N LYS A 77 -2.73 11.11 -3.45
CA LYS A 77 -1.79 11.82 -2.59
C LYS A 77 -1.71 11.08 -1.27
N PHE A 78 -0.49 10.80 -0.86
CA PHE A 78 -0.16 10.17 0.41
C PHE A 78 0.73 11.12 1.18
N GLN A 79 0.49 11.30 2.47
CA GLN A 79 1.39 11.99 3.39
C GLN A 79 1.64 11.09 4.59
N TYR A 80 2.88 11.01 5.03
CA TYR A 80 3.23 10.24 6.21
C TYR A 80 4.33 10.93 7.01
N THR A 81 4.26 10.79 8.33
CA THR A 81 5.13 11.47 9.29
C THR A 81 5.35 10.59 10.53
N ARG A 82 6.43 10.85 11.26
CA ARG A 82 6.70 10.21 12.55
C ARG A 82 5.90 10.93 13.64
N GLY A 83 4.87 10.27 14.17
CA GLY A 83 4.18 10.70 15.37
C GLY A 83 5.02 10.48 16.64
N VAL A 84 4.41 10.70 17.81
CA VAL A 84 5.10 10.55 19.09
C VAL A 84 5.57 9.11 19.33
N GLU A 85 4.73 8.13 18.98
CA GLU A 85 5.01 6.70 19.18
C GLU A 85 4.98 5.92 17.86
N ASP A 86 4.09 6.30 16.93
CA ASP A 86 3.83 5.57 15.69
C ASP A 86 3.91 6.46 14.44
N VAL A 87 3.92 5.84 13.27
CA VAL A 87 3.77 6.54 11.98
C VAL A 87 2.31 6.95 11.80
N LEU A 88 2.12 8.23 11.46
CA LEU A 88 0.84 8.76 11.02
C LEU A 88 0.84 8.82 9.50
N ALA A 89 -0.27 8.41 8.90
CA ALA A 89 -0.47 8.54 7.46
C ALA A 89 -1.85 9.12 7.15
N TRP A 90 -1.90 9.88 6.07
CA TRP A 90 -3.14 10.31 5.43
C TRP A 90 -3.02 10.04 3.94
N TYR A 91 -4.12 9.62 3.32
CA TYR A 91 -4.16 9.40 1.89
C TYR A 91 -5.50 9.75 1.28
N HIS A 92 -5.45 10.18 0.04
CA HIS A 92 -6.60 10.51 -0.77
C HIS A 92 -6.38 9.98 -2.18
N CYS A 93 -7.32 9.16 -2.63
CA CYS A 93 -7.32 8.43 -3.89
C CYS A 93 -8.54 8.85 -4.70
N GLN A 94 -8.31 9.26 -5.94
CA GLN A 94 -9.33 9.64 -6.90
C GLN A 94 -9.22 8.75 -8.12
N TYR A 95 -10.36 8.22 -8.55
CA TYR A 95 -10.45 7.30 -9.67
C TYR A 95 -11.20 7.99 -10.80
N THR A 96 -10.67 7.90 -12.02
CA THR A 96 -11.32 8.50 -13.18
C THR A 96 -12.39 7.56 -13.75
N GLU A 97 -13.17 8.04 -14.72
CA GLU A 97 -14.10 7.20 -15.47
C GLU A 97 -13.43 6.04 -16.22
N ASN A 98 -12.12 6.13 -16.48
CA ASN A 98 -11.34 5.07 -17.09
C ASN A 98 -10.87 4.01 -16.08
N SER A 99 -11.06 4.25 -14.78
CA SER A 99 -10.72 3.30 -13.74
C SER A 99 -11.63 2.09 -13.74
N THR A 100 -11.05 0.92 -13.52
CA THR A 100 -11.80 -0.32 -13.27
C THR A 100 -12.20 -0.49 -11.80
N SER A 101 -11.84 0.45 -10.92
CA SER A 101 -12.09 0.32 -9.47
C SER A 101 -13.57 0.37 -9.10
N GLY A 102 -14.43 0.93 -9.94
CA GLY A 102 -15.86 1.14 -9.63
C GLY A 102 -16.12 2.09 -8.46
N LYS A 103 -15.13 2.90 -8.08
CA LYS A 103 -15.18 3.89 -6.99
C LYS A 103 -14.89 5.27 -7.59
N ALA A 104 -15.42 6.32 -6.97
CA ALA A 104 -15.05 7.69 -7.33
C ALA A 104 -13.87 8.18 -6.49
N GLU A 105 -13.97 8.00 -5.18
CA GLU A 105 -13.05 8.60 -4.22
C GLU A 105 -12.85 7.70 -2.98
N LEU A 106 -11.64 7.72 -2.43
CA LEU A 106 -11.26 7.04 -1.19
C LEU A 106 -10.38 7.99 -0.37
N TRP A 107 -10.80 8.25 0.86
CA TRP A 107 -10.02 8.96 1.87
C TRP A 107 -9.59 7.98 2.94
N GLY A 108 -8.41 8.14 3.50
CA GLY A 108 -8.05 7.39 4.68
C GLY A 108 -6.96 8.01 5.52
N GLN A 109 -6.85 7.49 6.73
CA GLN A 109 -5.96 7.98 7.76
C GLN A 109 -5.58 6.82 8.67
N ALA A 110 -4.28 6.63 8.86
CA ALA A 110 -3.73 5.64 9.78
C ALA A 110 -2.96 6.31 10.93
N ASN A 111 -3.10 5.76 12.13
CA ASN A 111 -2.46 6.26 13.35
C ASN A 111 -1.90 5.12 14.21
N GLY A 112 -0.88 4.44 13.70
CA GLY A 112 -0.34 3.24 14.34
C GLY A 112 -1.27 2.05 14.11
N ALA A 113 -1.94 1.57 15.16
CA ALA A 113 -2.70 0.32 15.13
C ALA A 113 -4.06 0.39 14.42
N MET A 114 -4.46 1.56 13.91
CA MET A 114 -5.75 1.72 13.23
C MET A 114 -5.58 2.44 11.89
N ASP A 115 -6.41 2.04 10.93
CA ASP A 115 -6.58 2.69 9.65
C ASP A 115 -8.08 2.90 9.39
N ALA A 116 -8.48 4.16 9.34
CA ALA A 116 -9.85 4.58 9.08
C ALA A 116 -9.95 5.04 7.63
N ALA A 117 -10.94 4.53 6.90
CA ALA A 117 -11.17 4.91 5.52
C ALA A 117 -12.62 5.29 5.28
N ARG A 118 -12.79 6.22 4.34
CA ARG A 118 -14.08 6.59 3.77
C ARG A 118 -14.07 6.32 2.28
N MET A 119 -15.03 5.55 1.80
CA MET A 119 -15.22 5.29 0.38
C MET A 119 -16.47 6.02 -0.10
N GLU A 120 -16.35 6.80 -1.17
CA GLU A 120 -17.53 7.26 -1.89
C GLU A 120 -17.93 6.15 -2.88
N SER A 121 -19.01 5.44 -2.53
CA SER A 121 -19.56 4.34 -3.33
C SER A 121 -21.07 4.43 -3.40
N ASP A 122 -21.69 3.76 -4.36
CA ASP A 122 -23.16 3.61 -4.45
C ASP A 122 -23.74 2.69 -3.33
N SER A 123 -22.90 2.21 -2.41
CA SER A 123 -23.27 1.30 -1.32
C SER A 123 -23.53 2.06 -0.01
N THR A 124 -24.06 1.37 1.00
CA THR A 124 -24.36 1.94 2.32
C THR A 124 -23.18 1.92 3.30
N GLU A 125 -22.05 1.29 2.93
CA GLU A 125 -20.85 1.18 3.77
C GLU A 125 -19.81 2.22 3.36
N ASP A 126 -20.05 3.46 3.77
CA ASP A 126 -19.16 4.57 3.44
C ASP A 126 -17.90 4.59 4.31
N LEU A 127 -17.90 3.93 5.47
CA LEU A 127 -16.85 4.00 6.49
C LEU A 127 -16.31 2.62 6.83
N SER A 128 -14.99 2.52 6.98
CA SER A 128 -14.33 1.32 7.49
C SER A 128 -13.26 1.66 8.51
N LEU A 129 -13.07 0.75 9.48
CA LEU A 129 -11.99 0.78 10.45
C LEU A 129 -11.25 -0.55 10.41
N SER A 130 -9.99 -0.50 10.02
CA SER A 130 -9.04 -1.61 10.18
C SER A 130 -8.34 -1.45 11.53
N ILE A 131 -8.35 -2.51 12.34
CA ILE A 131 -7.71 -2.58 13.65
C ILE A 131 -6.67 -3.69 13.61
N TYR A 132 -5.41 -3.31 13.75
CA TYR A 132 -4.29 -4.25 13.82
C TYR A 132 -4.09 -4.69 15.28
N LEU A 133 -3.95 -5.99 15.50
CA LEU A 133 -3.90 -6.57 16.84
C LEU A 133 -2.47 -6.87 17.31
N GLU A 134 -1.58 -7.25 16.40
CA GLU A 134 -0.16 -7.46 16.69
C GLU A 134 0.73 -6.28 16.27
N GLY A 135 1.82 -6.04 17.03
CA GLY A 135 2.75 -4.91 16.95
C GLY A 135 3.57 -4.73 15.67
N LYS A 136 3.01 -5.06 14.50
CA LYS A 136 3.54 -4.76 13.17
C LYS A 136 2.89 -3.51 12.54
N TYR A 137 2.25 -2.67 13.35
CA TYR A 137 1.51 -1.47 12.95
C TYR A 137 2.32 -0.54 12.06
N GLU A 138 3.55 -0.24 12.48
CA GLU A 138 4.43 0.62 11.71
C GLU A 138 4.68 0.02 10.32
N GLN A 139 4.98 -1.27 10.23
CA GLN A 139 5.22 -1.92 8.95
C GLN A 139 3.97 -1.90 8.05
N TYR A 140 2.77 -2.09 8.63
CA TYR A 140 1.53 -2.01 7.88
C TYR A 140 1.34 -0.62 7.25
N VAL A 141 1.48 0.44 8.05
CA VAL A 141 1.32 1.81 7.55
C VAL A 141 2.35 2.08 6.44
N LEU A 142 3.60 1.66 6.62
CA LEU A 142 4.64 1.80 5.60
C LEU A 142 4.32 1.01 4.31
N ASP A 143 3.76 -0.21 4.43
CA ASP A 143 3.38 -1.05 3.30
C ASP A 143 2.19 -0.50 2.49
N MET A 144 1.33 0.31 3.12
CA MET A 144 0.21 0.99 2.46
C MET A 144 0.66 2.17 1.59
N ILE A 145 1.75 2.84 1.97
CA ILE A 145 2.27 3.99 1.23
C ILE A 145 3.05 3.52 0.00
N PRO A 146 2.92 4.22 -1.15
CA PRO A 146 3.77 3.97 -2.31
C PRO A 146 5.26 3.96 -1.96
N ARG A 147 5.90 2.81 -2.17
CA ARG A 147 7.35 2.64 -2.01
C ARG A 147 8.10 3.11 -3.24
N CYS A 148 9.37 3.47 -3.07
CA CYS A 148 10.27 3.61 -4.21
C CYS A 148 10.30 2.28 -4.98
N PRO A 149 10.01 2.27 -6.30
CA PRO A 149 10.00 1.03 -7.10
C PRO A 149 11.34 0.28 -7.08
N ALA A 150 12.45 0.98 -6.81
CA ALA A 150 13.74 0.37 -6.63
C ALA A 150 13.75 -0.66 -5.48
N LEU A 151 12.90 -0.53 -4.46
CA LEU A 151 12.83 -1.40 -3.28
C LEU A 151 12.08 -2.73 -3.51
N GLU A 152 11.60 -3.02 -4.72
CA GLU A 152 10.89 -4.27 -4.97
C GLU A 152 11.79 -5.51 -4.75
N GLU A 153 11.29 -6.47 -3.98
CA GLU A 153 12.07 -7.63 -3.48
C GLU A 153 12.18 -8.79 -4.49
N ASP A 154 11.28 -8.88 -5.48
CA ASP A 154 11.17 -9.99 -6.45
C ASP A 154 11.62 -9.60 -7.88
N VAL A 155 12.54 -8.64 -7.99
CA VAL A 155 13.02 -8.13 -9.28
C VAL A 155 14.55 -8.10 -9.41
N GLU A 156 15.04 -8.47 -10.58
CA GLU A 156 16.43 -8.23 -10.98
C GLU A 156 16.49 -6.90 -11.76
N GLN A 157 17.29 -5.95 -11.26
CA GLN A 157 17.39 -4.60 -11.83
C GLN A 157 18.75 -4.40 -12.51
N SER A 158 18.72 -3.84 -13.72
CA SER A 158 19.91 -3.37 -14.44
C SER A 158 19.79 -1.88 -14.73
N VAL A 159 20.87 -1.14 -14.48
CA VAL A 159 20.97 0.26 -14.88
C VAL A 159 21.21 0.32 -16.38
N ASP A 160 20.32 1.01 -17.10
CA ASP A 160 20.43 1.20 -18.54
C ASP A 160 21.26 2.45 -18.88
N SER A 161 21.11 3.51 -18.08
CA SER A 161 21.88 4.75 -18.19
C SER A 161 21.78 5.59 -16.93
N CYS A 162 22.79 6.44 -16.69
CA CYS A 162 22.76 7.46 -15.65
C CYS A 162 23.37 8.75 -16.21
N SER A 163 22.66 9.88 -16.07
CA SER A 163 23.14 11.18 -16.53
C SER A 163 22.69 12.30 -15.60
N GLU A 164 23.40 13.42 -15.58
CA GLU A 164 22.97 14.61 -14.85
C GLU A 164 22.27 15.58 -15.82
N GLN A 165 21.08 16.05 -15.46
CA GLN A 165 20.32 17.05 -16.22
C GLN A 165 19.69 18.04 -15.25
N ASP A 166 19.90 19.33 -15.50
CA ASP A 166 19.35 20.43 -14.69
C ASP A 166 19.67 20.34 -13.18
N GLY A 167 20.83 19.75 -12.83
CA GLY A 167 21.27 19.57 -11.45
C GLY A 167 20.65 18.36 -10.73
N GLU A 168 19.95 17.50 -11.46
CA GLU A 168 19.37 16.25 -10.98
C GLU A 168 19.99 15.06 -11.71
N LEU A 169 20.02 13.89 -11.05
CA LEU A 169 20.39 12.64 -11.70
C LEU A 169 19.17 12.00 -12.34
N LEU A 170 19.32 11.65 -13.62
CA LEU A 170 18.40 10.80 -14.36
C LEU A 170 18.96 9.39 -14.44
N LEU A 171 18.30 8.47 -13.75
CA LEU A 171 18.64 7.05 -13.75
C LEU A 171 17.56 6.25 -14.47
N SER A 172 17.92 5.58 -15.56
CA SER A 172 17.05 4.63 -16.25
C SER A 172 17.38 3.21 -15.80
N VAL A 173 16.36 2.45 -15.42
CA VAL A 173 16.48 1.07 -14.96
C VAL A 173 15.50 0.19 -15.71
N THR A 174 15.95 -1.01 -16.06
CA THR A 174 15.10 -2.12 -16.47
C THR A 174 15.07 -3.15 -15.36
N ALA A 175 13.88 -3.55 -14.92
CA ALA A 175 13.67 -4.50 -13.85
C ALA A 175 12.82 -5.68 -14.32
N ARG A 176 13.31 -6.90 -14.13
CA ARG A 176 12.62 -8.14 -14.55
C ARG A 176 12.04 -8.86 -13.35
N TYR A 177 10.77 -9.21 -13.42
CA TYR A 177 10.09 -9.96 -12.37
C TYR A 177 10.57 -11.41 -12.38
N LEU A 178 11.18 -11.86 -11.29
CA LEU A 178 11.72 -13.22 -11.18
C LEU A 178 10.62 -14.29 -11.18
N SER A 179 9.42 -13.91 -10.74
CA SER A 179 8.26 -14.77 -10.60
C SER A 179 7.44 -14.94 -11.89
N SER A 180 7.74 -14.18 -12.95
CA SER A 180 6.93 -14.11 -14.17
C SER A 180 7.80 -14.25 -15.43
N ASP A 181 7.36 -15.05 -16.41
CA ASP A 181 8.16 -15.35 -17.61
C ASP A 181 8.21 -14.16 -18.58
N GLY A 182 9.14 -13.25 -18.33
CA GLY A 182 9.49 -12.15 -19.23
C GLY A 182 8.66 -10.89 -19.07
N ASP A 183 7.85 -10.79 -18.01
CA ASP A 183 7.28 -9.53 -17.55
C ASP A 183 8.39 -8.67 -16.95
N TYR A 184 8.34 -7.38 -17.21
CA TYR A 184 9.35 -6.43 -16.74
C TYR A 184 8.75 -5.03 -16.65
N TYR A 185 9.43 -4.14 -15.94
CA TYR A 185 9.16 -2.72 -16.02
C TYR A 185 10.43 -1.95 -16.40
N THR A 186 10.21 -0.76 -16.96
CA THR A 186 11.25 0.27 -17.03
C THR A 186 10.91 1.38 -16.05
N ALA A 187 11.92 1.94 -15.41
CA ALA A 187 11.77 3.06 -14.49
C ALA A 187 12.74 4.16 -14.87
N LEU A 188 12.24 5.39 -14.97
CA LEU A 188 13.05 6.60 -15.04
C LEU A 188 12.95 7.33 -13.70
N TYR A 189 14.05 7.44 -12.98
CA TYR A 189 14.16 8.16 -11.72
C TYR A 189 14.81 9.53 -11.95
N ARG A 190 14.23 10.56 -11.33
CA ARG A 190 14.86 11.86 -11.07
C ARG A 190 15.28 11.88 -9.62
N VAL A 191 16.55 12.10 -9.36
CA VAL A 191 17.17 11.92 -8.04
C VAL A 191 17.99 13.16 -7.67
N ASP A 192 17.88 13.60 -6.43
CA ASP A 192 18.77 14.63 -5.90
C ASP A 192 20.20 14.05 -5.75
N PRO A 193 21.22 14.55 -6.47
CA PRO A 193 22.59 14.04 -6.39
C PRO A 193 23.25 14.21 -5.02
N ALA A 194 22.78 15.15 -4.19
CA ALA A 194 23.37 15.41 -2.88
C ALA A 194 22.89 14.42 -1.82
N THR A 195 21.63 13.97 -1.90
CA THR A 195 21.01 13.10 -0.89
C THR A 195 20.72 11.68 -1.39
N ASN A 196 20.73 11.48 -2.71
CA ASN A 196 20.24 10.29 -3.41
C ASN A 196 18.74 10.02 -3.23
N GLU A 197 17.96 11.02 -2.80
CA GLU A 197 16.51 10.92 -2.65
C GLU A 197 15.79 11.09 -3.99
N VAL A 198 14.79 10.25 -4.24
CA VAL A 198 14.01 10.26 -5.48
C VAL A 198 13.02 11.42 -5.44
N LEU A 199 13.10 12.33 -6.40
CA LEU A 199 12.16 13.43 -6.59
C LEU A 199 10.95 12.98 -7.42
N GLU A 200 11.18 12.19 -8.45
CA GLU A 200 10.14 11.64 -9.33
C GLU A 200 10.57 10.27 -9.88
N ALA A 201 9.62 9.36 -10.04
CA ALA A 201 9.81 8.10 -10.72
C ALA A 201 8.69 7.90 -11.73
N SER A 202 9.03 7.49 -12.95
CA SER A 202 8.07 7.08 -13.97
C SER A 202 8.30 5.61 -14.29
N VAL A 203 7.40 4.74 -13.85
CA VAL A 203 7.47 3.29 -14.04
C VAL A 203 6.50 2.89 -15.14
N THR A 204 6.95 2.11 -16.12
CA THR A 204 6.09 1.53 -17.15
C THR A 204 6.19 0.02 -17.11
N ASP A 205 5.08 -0.63 -16.81
CA ASP A 205 4.98 -2.08 -16.75
C ASP A 205 4.67 -2.66 -18.12
N TYR A 206 5.37 -3.75 -18.44
CA TYR A 206 5.23 -4.49 -19.66
C TYR A 206 4.92 -5.96 -19.36
N ILE A 207 3.91 -6.48 -20.05
CA ILE A 207 3.55 -7.89 -20.00
C ILE A 207 4.02 -8.59 -21.27
N LYS A 208 4.63 -9.75 -21.11
CA LYS A 208 4.96 -10.65 -22.22
C LYS A 208 3.85 -11.69 -22.35
N LYS A 209 3.12 -11.61 -23.46
CA LYS A 209 2.06 -12.58 -23.79
C LYS A 209 2.68 -13.93 -24.14
N GLU A 210 1.88 -14.99 -24.07
CA GLU A 210 2.29 -16.35 -24.51
C GLU A 210 2.79 -16.39 -25.96
N SER A 211 2.31 -15.47 -26.81
CA SER A 211 2.77 -15.31 -28.19
C SER A 211 4.21 -14.79 -28.31
N GLY A 212 4.82 -14.33 -27.22
CA GLY A 212 6.10 -13.62 -27.18
C GLY A 212 5.99 -12.12 -27.46
N GLU A 213 4.79 -11.60 -27.76
CA GLU A 213 4.53 -10.17 -27.92
C GLU A 213 4.63 -9.47 -26.56
N VAL A 214 5.33 -8.34 -26.53
CA VAL A 214 5.42 -7.45 -25.37
C VAL A 214 4.46 -6.29 -25.58
N SER A 215 3.60 -6.05 -24.59
CA SER A 215 2.69 -4.91 -24.59
C SER A 215 2.83 -4.10 -23.31
N LYS A 216 2.76 -2.77 -23.43
CA LYS A 216 2.61 -1.86 -22.29
C LYS A 216 1.30 -2.19 -21.56
N LEU A 217 1.35 -2.23 -20.23
CA LEU A 217 0.19 -2.43 -19.37
C LEU A 217 -0.33 -1.10 -18.83
N HIS A 218 0.51 -0.38 -18.10
CA HIS A 218 0.23 0.96 -17.58
C HIS A 218 1.54 1.70 -17.33
N THR A 219 1.45 3.00 -17.07
CA THR A 219 2.55 3.81 -16.55
C THR A 219 2.10 4.45 -15.23
N THR A 220 2.93 4.33 -14.20
CA THR A 220 2.71 4.96 -12.91
C THR A 220 3.80 5.99 -12.65
N ARG A 221 3.38 7.25 -12.44
CA ARG A 221 4.26 8.34 -12.08
C ARG A 221 4.11 8.66 -10.60
N TYR A 222 5.23 8.66 -9.90
CA TYR A 222 5.37 9.01 -8.50
C TYR A 222 6.14 10.31 -8.39
N ARG A 223 5.72 11.22 -7.51
CA ARG A 223 6.50 12.41 -7.15
C ARG A 223 6.57 12.53 -5.65
N TRP A 224 7.78 12.61 -5.12
CA TRP A 224 8.02 12.81 -3.71
C TRP A 224 8.24 14.29 -3.43
N SER A 225 7.74 14.73 -2.29
CA SER A 225 8.09 16.01 -1.69
C SER A 225 8.40 15.77 -0.22
N TYR A 226 9.42 16.45 0.27
CA TYR A 226 9.99 16.26 1.60
C TYR A 226 9.83 17.53 2.42
N ASP A 227 9.55 17.38 3.71
CA ASP A 227 9.41 18.47 4.69
C ASP A 227 8.29 19.49 4.37
N GLU A 228 7.38 19.15 3.46
CA GLU A 228 6.10 19.85 3.36
C GLU A 228 5.27 19.63 4.62
N PRO A 229 4.63 20.66 5.18
CA PRO A 229 3.81 20.49 6.38
C PRO A 229 2.76 19.39 6.19
N TYR A 230 2.73 18.43 7.13
CA TYR A 230 1.66 17.45 7.18
C TYR A 230 0.31 18.15 7.33
N GLN A 231 -0.57 17.95 6.36
CA GLN A 231 -1.88 18.58 6.33
C GLN A 231 -2.90 17.60 5.73
N ALA A 232 -3.43 16.74 6.60
CA ALA A 232 -4.61 15.95 6.26
C ALA A 232 -5.75 16.88 5.83
N GLU A 233 -6.18 16.76 4.57
CA GLU A 233 -7.26 17.58 4.01
C GLU A 233 -8.63 17.21 4.59
N ARG A 234 -8.73 15.99 5.16
CA ARG A 234 -9.91 15.45 5.82
C ARG A 234 -9.49 14.58 7.00
N ASN A 235 -10.16 14.75 8.14
CA ASN A 235 -9.93 13.93 9.33
C ASN A 235 -10.90 12.75 9.34
N VAL A 236 -10.57 11.72 8.56
CA VAL A 236 -11.40 10.51 8.44
C VAL A 236 -11.48 9.77 9.76
N MET A 237 -10.42 9.81 10.57
CA MET A 237 -10.41 9.15 11.87
C MET A 237 -11.53 9.69 12.79
N ASN A 238 -11.79 11.00 12.77
CA ASN A 238 -12.88 11.62 13.55
C ASN A 238 -14.29 11.36 12.97
N GLU A 239 -14.39 10.86 11.74
CA GLU A 239 -15.68 10.41 11.19
C GLU A 239 -16.02 9.00 11.64
N VAL A 240 -15.00 8.23 12.02
CA VAL A 240 -15.11 6.82 12.38
C VAL A 240 -15.07 6.62 13.90
N LEU A 241 -14.12 7.24 14.61
CA LEU A 241 -13.88 7.07 16.03
C LEU A 241 -14.36 8.27 16.85
N PHE A 242 -14.94 7.96 18.01
CA PHE A 242 -15.46 8.94 18.94
C PHE A 242 -14.84 8.75 20.32
N SER A 243 -14.61 9.87 21.01
CA SER A 243 -14.15 9.85 22.39
C SER A 243 -15.17 9.17 23.31
N THR A 244 -14.70 8.53 24.38
CA THR A 244 -15.56 7.83 25.35
C THR A 244 -16.55 8.76 26.05
N ASP A 245 -16.23 10.05 26.17
CA ASP A 245 -17.11 11.09 26.72
C ASP A 245 -18.02 11.77 25.68
N SER A 246 -17.98 11.35 24.41
CA SER A 246 -18.85 11.87 23.36
C SER A 246 -20.33 11.63 23.68
N THR A 247 -21.21 12.56 23.30
CA THR A 247 -22.68 12.37 23.40
C THR A 247 -23.31 11.97 22.07
N GLU A 248 -22.50 11.75 21.04
CA GLU A 248 -22.96 11.29 19.73
C GLU A 248 -23.61 9.89 19.84
N ASP A 249 -24.62 9.67 19.01
CA ASP A 249 -25.30 8.37 18.86
C ASP A 249 -24.44 7.47 17.97
N VAL A 250 -23.72 6.56 18.62
CA VAL A 250 -22.65 5.73 18.02
C VAL A 250 -22.69 4.33 18.62
N CYS A 251 -22.04 3.39 17.95
CA CYS A 251 -21.92 2.01 18.43
C CYS A 251 -20.74 1.88 19.41
N ASP A 252 -21.01 1.36 20.61
CA ASP A 252 -19.98 0.96 21.55
C ASP A 252 -19.43 -0.43 21.16
N LEU A 253 -18.24 -0.46 20.58
CA LEU A 253 -17.57 -1.69 20.15
C LEU A 253 -16.61 -2.16 21.24
N THR A 254 -16.92 -3.32 21.82
CA THR A 254 -16.01 -4.05 22.71
C THR A 254 -15.41 -5.22 21.96
N TYR A 255 -14.09 -5.34 21.96
CA TYR A 255 -13.42 -6.52 21.41
C TYR A 255 -12.45 -7.16 22.39
N PHE A 256 -12.39 -8.48 22.31
CA PHE A 256 -11.58 -9.34 23.16
C PHE A 256 -10.55 -10.05 22.31
N TYR A 257 -9.28 -9.88 22.65
CA TYR A 257 -8.16 -10.56 22.02
C TYR A 257 -7.37 -11.35 23.06
N PRO A 258 -6.79 -12.54 22.76
CA PRO A 258 -6.10 -13.34 23.77
C PRO A 258 -5.00 -12.54 24.46
N ALA A 259 -4.95 -12.61 25.78
CA ALA A 259 -3.90 -11.94 26.54
C ALA A 259 -2.52 -12.55 26.19
N PRO A 260 -1.42 -11.78 26.24
CA PRO A 260 -0.09 -12.31 25.99
C PRO A 260 0.20 -13.57 26.82
N GLY A 261 0.58 -14.66 26.15
CA GLY A 261 0.82 -15.97 26.79
C GLY A 261 -0.43 -16.87 26.91
N SER A 262 -1.57 -16.46 26.36
CA SER A 262 -2.77 -17.29 26.21
C SER A 262 -2.92 -17.71 24.74
N GLU A 263 -2.80 -19.00 24.43
CA GLU A 263 -2.96 -19.50 23.04
C GLU A 263 -4.42 -19.39 22.57
N LYS A 264 -5.37 -19.61 23.49
CA LYS A 264 -6.81 -19.50 23.25
C LYS A 264 -7.40 -18.98 24.55
N GLY A 265 -8.07 -17.83 24.56
CA GLY A 265 -8.50 -17.11 25.79
C GLY A 265 -9.34 -17.89 26.84
N TRP A 266 -9.55 -19.20 26.66
CA TRP A 266 -10.08 -20.11 27.68
C TRP A 266 -9.00 -20.69 28.63
N ASP A 267 -7.70 -20.67 28.28
CA ASP A 267 -6.63 -21.29 29.09
C ASP A 267 -6.35 -20.55 30.41
N VAL A 268 -6.92 -19.36 30.62
CA VAL A 268 -6.58 -18.46 31.75
C VAL A 268 -7.78 -17.75 32.38
N GLY A 269 -8.96 -18.38 32.46
CA GLY A 269 -10.10 -17.83 33.21
C GLY A 269 -10.51 -16.41 32.77
N GLU A 270 -11.05 -15.58 33.68
CA GLU A 270 -11.38 -14.17 33.39
C GLU A 270 -10.17 -13.31 32.96
N ASN A 271 -8.94 -13.78 33.16
CA ASN A 271 -7.70 -13.06 32.84
C ASN A 271 -7.09 -13.47 31.48
N GLY A 272 -7.75 -14.35 30.72
CA GLY A 272 -7.24 -14.87 29.44
C GLY A 272 -7.45 -13.95 28.23
N TRP A 273 -8.19 -12.86 28.41
CA TRP A 273 -8.53 -11.90 27.36
C TRP A 273 -8.04 -10.51 27.72
N SER A 274 -7.39 -9.86 26.77
CA SER A 274 -7.31 -8.40 26.73
C SER A 274 -8.64 -7.84 26.21
N VAL A 275 -9.08 -6.73 26.78
CA VAL A 275 -10.35 -6.07 26.44
C VAL A 275 -10.05 -4.67 25.96
N SER A 276 -10.64 -4.31 24.84
CA SER A 276 -10.59 -2.96 24.28
C SER A 276 -12.00 -2.47 24.01
N GLU A 277 -12.25 -1.22 24.36
CA GLU A 277 -13.52 -0.55 24.18
C GLU A 277 -13.29 0.71 23.34
N ILE A 278 -13.97 0.81 22.21
CA ILE A 278 -13.93 1.98 21.33
C ILE A 278 -15.36 2.33 20.90
N ARG A 279 -15.55 3.59 20.50
CA ARG A 279 -16.86 4.08 20.03
C ARG A 279 -16.75 4.41 18.56
N VAL A 280 -17.59 3.79 17.73
CA VAL A 280 -17.52 3.86 16.27
C VAL A 280 -18.83 4.36 15.66
N ALA A 281 -18.76 5.14 14.58
CA ALA A 281 -19.95 5.55 13.83
C ALA A 281 -20.79 4.31 13.43
N HIS A 282 -22.12 4.45 13.50
CA HIS A 282 -23.01 3.38 13.07
C HIS A 282 -22.79 2.99 11.61
N GLY A 283 -22.83 1.69 11.33
CA GLY A 283 -22.61 1.15 9.99
C GLY A 283 -21.15 1.19 9.53
N THR A 284 -20.19 1.53 10.41
CA THR A 284 -18.77 1.37 10.12
C THR A 284 -18.44 -0.11 9.95
N ARG A 285 -17.82 -0.46 8.82
CA ARG A 285 -17.27 -1.79 8.60
C ARG A 285 -15.99 -1.99 9.40
N ILE A 286 -15.99 -2.96 10.31
CA ILE A 286 -14.83 -3.26 11.15
C ILE A 286 -14.04 -4.42 10.54
N LEU A 287 -12.73 -4.25 10.40
CA LEU A 287 -11.78 -5.28 10.00
C LEU A 287 -10.75 -5.46 11.11
N PHE A 288 -10.62 -6.68 11.61
CA PHE A 288 -9.52 -7.05 12.50
C PHE A 288 -8.41 -7.71 11.69
N LEU A 289 -7.17 -7.32 11.95
CA LEU A 289 -6.01 -7.75 11.19
C LEU A 289 -4.86 -8.16 12.11
N ASP A 290 -4.21 -9.23 11.74
CA ASP A 290 -3.13 -9.87 12.49
C ASP A 290 -2.18 -10.55 11.51
N SER A 291 -1.00 -10.99 11.99
CA SER A 291 -0.13 -11.86 11.21
C SER A 291 -0.71 -13.26 11.03
N ALA A 292 -1.52 -13.72 11.97
CA ALA A 292 -2.31 -14.94 11.88
C ALA A 292 -3.68 -14.71 11.20
N ASP A 293 -4.26 -15.76 10.63
CA ASP A 293 -5.67 -15.74 10.23
C ASP A 293 -6.54 -15.61 11.50
N LEU A 294 -7.67 -14.91 11.40
CA LEU A 294 -8.53 -14.64 12.56
C LEU A 294 -9.91 -15.31 12.43
N ALA A 295 -10.37 -15.92 13.52
CA ALA A 295 -11.77 -16.29 13.70
C ALA A 295 -12.45 -15.29 14.65
N LEU A 296 -13.64 -14.83 14.27
CA LEU A 296 -14.41 -13.82 14.99
C LEU A 296 -15.69 -14.45 15.54
N TYR A 297 -16.07 -14.09 16.77
CA TYR A 297 -17.26 -14.62 17.44
C TYR A 297 -18.05 -13.53 18.16
N ALA A 298 -19.37 -13.63 18.14
CA ALA A 298 -20.27 -12.70 18.84
C ALA A 298 -20.50 -13.07 20.32
N ASP A 299 -19.97 -14.21 20.77
CA ASP A 299 -20.12 -14.74 22.12
C ASP A 299 -18.82 -15.31 22.67
N ARG A 300 -18.68 -15.27 24.00
CA ARG A 300 -17.49 -15.71 24.72
C ARG A 300 -17.22 -17.20 24.57
N GLU A 301 -18.29 -17.99 24.45
CA GLU A 301 -18.24 -19.44 24.30
C GLU A 301 -17.78 -19.87 22.88
N LEU A 302 -17.55 -18.90 21.98
CA LEU A 302 -17.09 -19.11 20.61
C LEU A 302 -18.05 -19.99 19.79
N THR A 303 -19.36 -19.82 20.00
CA THR A 303 -20.40 -20.64 19.35
C THR A 303 -21.15 -19.94 18.23
N LYS A 304 -21.04 -18.61 18.16
CA LYS A 304 -21.67 -17.73 17.17
C LYS A 304 -20.59 -17.06 16.33
N PRO A 305 -20.06 -17.76 15.31
CA PRO A 305 -19.07 -17.17 14.43
C PRO A 305 -19.66 -15.96 13.71
N ILE A 306 -18.83 -14.94 13.54
CA ILE A 306 -19.11 -13.78 12.68
C ILE A 306 -18.45 -14.08 11.33
N ASP A 307 -19.23 -14.03 10.26
CA ASP A 307 -18.69 -14.20 8.92
C ASP A 307 -17.82 -12.99 8.55
N PHE A 308 -16.65 -13.25 7.97
CA PHE A 308 -15.70 -12.21 7.60
C PHE A 308 -16.27 -11.22 6.56
N TYR A 309 -17.14 -11.70 5.66
CA TYR A 309 -17.77 -10.87 4.64
C TYR A 309 -18.94 -10.06 5.18
N ASP A 310 -19.71 -10.62 6.12
CA ASP A 310 -20.80 -9.90 6.79
C ASP A 310 -20.26 -8.85 7.78
N GLY A 311 -19.08 -9.11 8.37
CA GLY A 311 -18.41 -8.19 9.28
C GLY A 311 -19.11 -8.03 10.64
N VAL A 312 -18.61 -7.08 11.43
CA VAL A 312 -19.19 -6.74 12.74
C VAL A 312 -20.38 -5.81 12.52
N ASP A 313 -21.56 -6.19 13.02
CA ASP A 313 -22.74 -5.34 12.98
C ASP A 313 -22.61 -4.16 13.96
N THR A 314 -22.31 -2.98 13.42
CA THR A 314 -22.20 -1.72 14.15
C THR A 314 -23.46 -0.85 14.01
N SER A 315 -24.56 -1.38 13.50
CA SER A 315 -25.81 -0.61 13.30
C SER A 315 -26.59 -0.33 14.59
N GLY A 316 -26.35 -1.13 15.65
CA GLY A 316 -26.98 -0.99 16.97
C GLY A 316 -26.13 -0.22 17.98
N GLU A 317 -26.67 -0.06 19.20
CA GLU A 317 -26.03 0.67 20.31
C GLU A 317 -24.67 0.08 20.74
N SER A 318 -24.48 -1.23 20.60
CA SER A 318 -23.24 -1.90 20.99
C SER A 318 -22.95 -3.13 20.16
N ALA A 319 -21.67 -3.42 19.96
CA ALA A 319 -21.18 -4.65 19.35
C ALA A 319 -20.12 -5.30 20.26
N THR A 320 -20.10 -6.63 20.30
CA THR A 320 -19.09 -7.38 21.05
C THR A 320 -18.48 -8.45 20.17
N VAL A 321 -17.14 -8.50 20.14
CA VAL A 321 -16.39 -9.43 19.30
C VAL A 321 -15.31 -10.14 20.11
N TYR A 322 -15.27 -11.47 20.03
CA TYR A 322 -14.19 -12.30 20.54
C TYR A 322 -13.34 -12.77 19.36
N ILE A 323 -12.05 -12.49 19.42
CA ILE A 323 -11.10 -12.68 18.31
C ILE A 323 -10.15 -13.81 18.68
N VAL A 324 -10.00 -14.80 17.81
CA VAL A 324 -9.11 -15.93 18.03
C VAL A 324 -8.13 -16.06 16.86
N PRO A 325 -6.82 -15.88 17.09
CA PRO A 325 -5.80 -16.23 16.12
C PRO A 325 -5.85 -17.73 15.80
N LEU A 326 -5.87 -18.05 14.52
CA LEU A 326 -5.75 -19.40 14.00
C LEU A 326 -4.27 -19.69 13.78
N GLU A 327 -3.79 -20.87 14.18
CA GLU A 327 -2.38 -21.25 13.97
C GLU A 327 -1.96 -21.04 12.51
N GLU A 328 -0.76 -20.48 12.29
CA GLU A 328 -0.18 -20.37 10.95
C GLU A 328 -0.18 -21.75 10.29
N ASN A 329 -0.89 -21.91 9.18
CA ASN A 329 -0.67 -23.07 8.31
C ASN A 329 0.74 -22.93 7.70
N HIS A 330 1.74 -23.54 8.35
CA HIS A 330 3.12 -23.62 7.90
C HIS A 330 3.27 -24.29 6.52
#